data_AF-I4N3R5-F1
#
_entry.id   AF-I4N3R5-F1
#
_cell.length_a   1.000
_cell.length_b   1.000
_cell.length_c   1.000
_cell.angle_alpha   90.00
_cell.angle_beta   90.00
_cell.angle_gamma   90.00
#
_symmetry.space_group_name_H-M   'P 1'
#
loop_
_entity.id
_entity.type
_entity.pdbx_description
1 polymer ?
#
loop_
_entity_poly.entity_id
_entity_poly.type
_entity_poly.pdbx_seq_one_letter_code
_entity_poly.pdbx_strand_id
1 'polypeptide(L)' 'MNLVDCYVTRILGEPYRKFGAWWVDVEYDSWGRISSTQLMFRTKEAALAVTAGHVFQA' A
#
# COMPACT_ATOMS: atom_id res chain seq x y z
N MET A 1 -19.38 -7.80 -4.97
CA MET A 1 -18.31 -7.49 -3.99
C MET A 1 -17.97 -6.03 -4.22
N ASN A 2 -18.25 -5.17 -3.25
CA ASN A 2 -18.04 -3.72 -3.42
C ASN A 2 -16.58 -3.43 -3.09
N LEU A 3 -15.84 -2.91 -4.06
CA LEU A 3 -14.47 -2.46 -3.85
C LEU A 3 -14.52 -1.21 -2.96
N VAL A 4 -13.67 -1.16 -1.94
CA VAL A 4 -13.54 0.01 -1.07
C VAL A 4 -12.31 0.79 -1.50
N ASP A 5 -12.46 2.09 -1.71
CA ASP A 5 -11.33 2.97 -1.97
C ASP A 5 -10.57 3.21 -0.66
N CYS A 6 -9.31 2.79 -0.66
CA CYS A 6 -8.39 2.89 0.46
C CYS A 6 -7.32 3.93 0.12
N TYR A 7 -7.16 4.92 0.98
CA TYR A 7 -6.22 6.03 0.78
C TYR A 7 -5.01 5.83 1.69
N VAL A 8 -3.82 5.62 1.11
CA VAL A 8 -2.58 5.51 1.89
C VAL A 8 -2.32 6.81 2.64
N THR A 9 -2.29 6.75 3.97
CA THR A 9 -2.00 7.90 4.83
C THR A 9 -0.52 8.00 5.15
N ARG A 10 0.17 6.86 5.28
CA ARG A 10 1.58 6.80 5.67
C ARG A 10 2.26 5.54 5.16
N ILE A 11 3.54 5.67 4.82
CA ILE A 11 4.42 4.51 4.54
C ILE A 11 5.05 4.08 5.87
N LEU A 12 4.85 2.82 6.27
CA LEU A 12 5.32 2.29 7.55
C LEU A 12 6.75 1.77 7.49
N GLY A 13 7.26 1.47 6.30
CA GLY A 13 8.64 0.99 6.11
C GLY A 13 9.11 1.09 4.67
N GLU A 14 10.41 0.92 4.46
CA GLU A 14 10.99 0.89 3.11
C GLU A 14 10.51 -0.34 2.33
N PRO A 15 10.34 -0.24 1.00
CA PRO A 15 9.99 -1.38 0.16
C PRO A 15 11.01 -2.52 0.29
N TYR A 16 10.53 -3.72 0.60
CA TYR A 16 11.37 -4.91 0.75
C TYR A 16 10.98 -6.02 -0.23
N ARG A 17 11.94 -6.84 -0.63
CA ARG A 17 11.69 -7.94 -1.57
C ARG A 17 11.42 -9.25 -0.82
N LYS A 18 10.26 -9.87 -1.04
CA LYS A 18 9.86 -11.14 -0.44
C LYS A 18 9.05 -11.98 -1.44
N PHE A 19 9.30 -13.29 -1.48
CA PHE A 19 8.64 -14.22 -2.41
C PHE A 19 8.69 -13.81 -3.90
N GLY A 20 9.77 -13.14 -4.31
CA GLY A 20 9.93 -12.67 -5.70
C GLY A 20 9.16 -11.39 -6.05
N ALA A 21 8.44 -10.79 -5.09
CA ALA A 21 7.74 -9.52 -5.24
C ALA A 21 8.27 -8.46 -4.28
N TRP A 22 7.94 -7.20 -4.56
CA TRP A 22 8.23 -6.06 -3.69
C TRP A 22 7.02 -5.78 -2.82
N TRP A 23 7.24 -5.63 -1.53
CA TRP A 23 6.22 -5.39 -0.53
C TRP A 23 6.47 -4.04 0.12
N VAL A 24 5.40 -3.28 0.34
CA VAL A 24 5.43 -2.00 1.02
C VAL A 24 4.38 -2.03 2.12
N ASP A 25 4.82 -1.89 3.36
CA ASP A 25 3.92 -1.79 4.49
C ASP A 25 3.41 -0.35 4.55
N VAL A 26 2.08 -0.19 4.45
CA VAL A 26 1.42 1.11 4.41
C VAL A 26 0.28 1.16 5.42
N GLU A 27 0.06 2.34 5.96
CA GLU A 27 -1.15 2.70 6.67
C GLU A 27 -2.08 3.40 5.69
N TYR A 28 -3.36 3.07 5.76
CA TYR A 28 -4.39 3.63 4.90
C TYR A 28 -5.66 3.93 5.70
N ASP A 29 -6.42 4.90 5.21
CA ASP A 29 -7.77 5.20 5.67
C ASP A 29 -8.78 4.61 4.69
N SER A 30 -9.73 3.84 5.22
CA SER A 30 -10.95 3.47 4.50
C SER A 30 -12.17 3.95 5.29
N TRP A 31 -12.89 4.93 4.73
CA TRP A 31 -14.11 5.51 5.30
C TRP A 31 -13.97 5.97 6.77
N GLY A 32 -12.85 6.59 7.12
CA GLY A 32 -12.55 7.09 8.47
C GLY A 32 -11.95 6.04 9.39
N ARG A 33 -11.61 4.85 8.87
CA ARG A 33 -10.94 3.78 9.63
C ARG A 33 -9.51 3.62 9.16
N ILE A 34 -8.57 3.96 10.04
CA ILE A 34 -7.15 3.75 9.82
C ILE A 34 -6.83 2.26 10.01
N SER A 35 -6.13 1.67 9.05
CA SER A 35 -5.65 0.28 9.09
C SER A 35 -4.32 0.16 8.37
N SER A 36 -3.56 -0.89 8.65
CA SER A 36 -2.30 -1.17 7.96
C SER A 36 -2.46 -2.37 7.02
N THR A 37 -1.78 -2.33 5.88
CA THR A 37 -1.72 -3.44 4.92
C THR A 37 -0.35 -3.48 4.26
N GLN A 38 -0.11 -4.55 3.49
CA GLN A 38 1.10 -4.74 2.71
C GLN A 38 0.72 -4.72 1.23
N LEU A 39 1.21 -3.72 0.51
CA LEU A 39 0.98 -3.61 -0.93
C LEU A 39 2.06 -4.41 -1.67
N MET A 40 1.62 -5.30 -2.55
CA MET A 40 2.49 -6.13 -3.37
C MET A 40 2.67 -5.52 -4.76
N PHE A 41 3.92 -5.31 -5.15
CA PHE A 41 4.33 -4.82 -6.46
C PHE A 41 5.25 -5.81 -7.15
N ARG A 42 5.17 -5.87 -8.47
CA ARG A 42 6.07 -6.70 -9.30
C ARG A 42 7.44 -6.05 -9.47
N THR A 43 7.50 -4.73 -9.51
CA THR A 43 8.72 -3.96 -9.78
C THR A 43 9.09 -3.09 -8.59
N LYS A 44 10.39 -2.80 -8.46
CA LYS A 44 10.91 -1.98 -7.36
C LYS A 44 10.45 -0.53 -7.52
N GLU A 45 10.39 -0.07 -8.76
CA GLU A 45 10.03 1.29 -9.14
C GLU A 45 8.58 1.59 -8.74
N ALA A 46 7.66 0.63 -8.95
CA ALA A 46 6.28 0.79 -8.52
C ALA A 46 6.16 0.85 -6.99
N ALA A 47 6.91 0.01 -6.28
CA ALA A 47 6.94 0.01 -4.82
C ALA A 47 7.52 1.32 -4.24
N LEU A 48 8.53 1.90 -4.89
CA LEU A 48 9.11 3.19 -4.51
C LEU A 48 8.23 4.38 -4.90
N ALA A 49 7.37 4.24 -5.92
CA ALA A 49 6.43 5.28 -6.32
C ALA A 49 5.23 5.39 -5.37
N VAL A 50 5.04 4.44 -4.44
CA VAL A 50 3.98 4.54 -3.43
C VAL A 50 4.33 5.63 -2.43
N THR A 51 3.44 6.61 -2.33
CA THR A 51 3.52 7.70 -1.37
C THR A 51 2.21 7.83 -0.60
N ALA A 52 2.21 8.62 0.47
CA ALA A 52 0.97 9.09 1.07
C ALA A 52 0.09 9.76 -0.02
N GLY A 53 -1.20 9.42 -0.02
CA GLY A 53 -2.17 9.79 -1.06
C GLY A 53 -2.40 8.74 -2.15
N HIS A 54 -1.61 7.65 -2.18
CA HIS A 54 -1.84 6.56 -3.12
C HIS A 54 -3.20 5.89 -2.84
N VAL A 55 -4.01 5.69 -3.86
CA VAL A 55 -5.32 5.04 -3.75
C VAL A 55 -5.22 3.63 -4.31
N PHE A 56 -5.70 2.67 -3.52
CA PHE A 56 -5.87 1.28 -3.96
C PHE A 56 -7.26 0.78 -3.58
N GLN A 57 -7.70 -0.28 -4.23
CA GLN A 57 -8.99 -0.90 -3.97
C GLN A 57 -8.78 -2.25 -3.29
N ALA A 58 -9.50 -2.47 -2.19
CA ALA A 58 -9.48 -3.71 -1.40
C ALA A 58 -10.85 -4.38 -1.36
#